data_AF-A0A7C5EHQ2-F1
#
_entry.id   AF-A0A7C5EHQ2-F1
#
_cell.length_a   1.000
_cell.length_b   1.000
_cell.length_c   1.000
_cell.angle_alpha   90.00
_cell.angle_beta   90.00
_cell.angle_gamma   90.00
#
_symmetry.space_group_name_H-M   'P 1'
#
loop_
_entity.id
_entity.type
_entity.pdbx_description
1 polymer ?
#
loop_
_entity_poly.entity_id
_entity_poly.type
_entity_poly.pdbx_seq_one_letter_code
_entity_poly.pdbx_strand_id
1 'polypeptide(L)'
;MFRAADRWFAGYLKSLLRRPRWRQGQRHLMVCFANHFEPFRGGADRDTALCRTRAWTAGLERACGKAADADGRLPVQTFFYPAEEYDPEALEMLAGVCRKGLGETEVHLHHRNDNPSKLARTLARFRDILAQRHGALGSDRSGRARFGFVHGNWALCNSRPDHDWCGVNEELAVLAESGCYADFTFPSAPSPTQPRMVNVIYRARDIPGRPRGHDTGRVVRAGTGRIEEPGELMIAPGPLFLDWGRRKFGILPRLDNSGIEPANPLTARRVKMAAEVGIRVIGMDNWIFVKFHLHGCVDSVASGFLAGWGPAALAEVARIFNDGEI
;
A
#
# COMPACT_ATOMS: atom_id res chain seq x y z
N MET A 1 3.37 -1.34 25.87
CA MET A 1 2.04 -0.77 25.63
C MET A 1 1.86 -0.57 24.13
N PHE A 2 0.78 -1.05 23.55
CA PHE A 2 0.43 -0.78 22.16
C PHE A 2 -0.08 0.67 22.06
N ARG A 3 0.60 1.51 21.28
CA ARG A 3 0.16 2.89 21.04
C ARG A 3 -1.05 2.91 20.09
N ALA A 4 -1.92 3.91 20.26
CA ALA A 4 -3.16 4.10 19.51
C ALA A 4 -4.08 2.85 19.49
N ALA A 5 -3.98 1.96 20.49
CA ALA A 5 -4.77 0.73 20.55
C ALA A 5 -6.28 1.01 20.70
N ASP A 6 -6.64 2.15 21.29
CA ASP A 6 -8.01 2.69 21.32
C ASP A 6 -8.61 2.83 19.92
N ARG A 7 -7.78 3.01 18.89
CA ARG A 7 -8.21 3.11 17.49
C ARG A 7 -8.44 1.75 16.86
N TRP A 8 -7.45 0.86 16.88
CA TRP A 8 -7.46 -0.33 16.04
C TRP A 8 -7.82 -1.63 16.77
N PHE A 9 -7.73 -1.70 18.10
CA PHE A 9 -7.83 -2.98 18.82
C PHE A 9 -9.22 -3.63 18.70
N ALA A 10 -10.29 -2.84 18.81
CA ALA A 10 -11.65 -3.36 18.60
C ALA A 10 -11.86 -3.88 17.16
N GLY A 11 -11.32 -3.17 16.17
CA GLY A 11 -11.32 -3.60 14.77
C GLY A 11 -10.53 -4.89 14.57
N TYR A 12 -9.38 -5.01 15.25
CA TYR A 12 -8.55 -6.20 15.23
C TYR A 12 -9.29 -7.41 15.79
N LEU A 13 -9.92 -7.30 16.97
CA LEU A 13 -10.75 -8.38 17.52
C LEU A 13 -11.88 -8.79 16.57
N LYS A 14 -12.55 -7.81 15.95
CA LYS A 14 -13.59 -8.07 14.93
C LYS A 14 -13.02 -8.78 13.70
N SER A 15 -11.78 -8.50 13.32
CA SER A 15 -11.12 -9.19 12.21
C SER A 15 -10.84 -10.66 12.51
N LEU A 16 -10.53 -11.01 13.76
CA LEU A 16 -10.35 -12.41 14.18
C LEU A 16 -11.63 -13.23 13.99
N LEU A 17 -12.79 -12.63 14.29
CA LEU A 17 -14.10 -13.25 14.09
C LEU A 17 -14.47 -13.38 12.60
N ARG A 18 -13.86 -12.57 11.73
CA ARG A 18 -14.09 -12.59 10.27
C ARG A 18 -13.12 -13.50 9.53
N ARG A 19 -12.15 -14.11 10.22
CA ARG A 19 -11.20 -15.03 9.59
C ARG A 19 -11.97 -16.11 8.83
N PRO A 20 -11.60 -16.37 7.58
CA PRO A 20 -12.30 -17.37 6.79
C PRO A 20 -12.08 -18.75 7.42
N ARG A 21 -13.14 -19.57 7.39
CA ARG A 21 -12.99 -21.01 7.59
C ARG A 21 -12.59 -21.58 6.24
N TRP A 22 -11.31 -21.84 6.07
CA TRP A 22 -10.77 -22.35 4.83
C TRP A 22 -11.47 -23.65 4.44
N ARG A 23 -12.14 -23.64 3.28
CA ARG A 23 -12.63 -24.85 2.64
C ARG A 23 -11.46 -25.52 1.91
N GLN A 24 -11.56 -26.83 1.68
CA GLN A 24 -10.59 -27.50 0.82
C GLN A 24 -10.69 -26.94 -0.61
N GLY A 25 -9.54 -26.76 -1.26
CA GLY A 25 -9.44 -26.21 -2.61
C GLY A 25 -8.27 -25.23 -2.78
N GLN A 26 -8.03 -24.86 -4.03
CA GLN A 26 -7.00 -23.89 -4.41
C GLN A 26 -7.34 -22.49 -3.85
N ARG A 27 -6.30 -21.77 -3.45
CA ARG A 27 -6.39 -20.40 -2.95
C ARG A 27 -5.38 -19.55 -3.69
N HIS A 28 -5.77 -18.33 -4.02
CA HIS A 28 -4.92 -17.37 -4.71
C HIS A 28 -4.46 -16.32 -3.70
N LEU A 29 -3.15 -16.10 -3.61
CA LEU A 29 -2.55 -15.08 -2.78
C LEU A 29 -2.08 -13.93 -3.66
N MET A 30 -2.72 -12.78 -3.54
CA MET A 30 -2.29 -11.53 -4.16
C MET A 30 -1.38 -10.79 -3.19
N VAL A 31 -0.09 -10.68 -3.52
CA VAL A 31 0.88 -9.91 -2.74
C VAL A 31 1.15 -8.58 -3.43
N CYS A 32 0.86 -7.48 -2.73
CA CYS A 32 1.17 -6.12 -3.18
C CYS A 32 2.31 -5.55 -2.33
N PHE A 33 3.31 -4.97 -3.00
CA PHE A 33 4.35 -4.14 -2.39
C PHE A 33 4.04 -2.67 -2.68
N ALA A 34 3.35 -2.01 -1.76
CA ALA A 34 3.09 -0.58 -1.82
C ALA A 34 4.37 0.19 -1.44
N ASN A 35 5.19 0.49 -2.43
CA ASN A 35 6.47 1.16 -2.24
C ASN A 35 6.26 2.68 -2.19
N HIS A 36 6.40 3.26 -1.00
CA HIS A 36 6.42 4.70 -0.77
C HIS A 36 7.76 5.23 -1.30
N PHE A 37 7.83 5.43 -2.61
CA PHE A 37 9.08 5.63 -3.34
C PHE A 37 9.49 7.10 -3.26
N GLU A 38 10.19 7.47 -2.19
CA GLU A 38 10.63 8.83 -1.86
C GLU A 38 12.15 8.99 -2.07
N PRO A 39 12.65 9.22 -3.30
CA PRO A 39 14.08 9.27 -3.54
C PRO A 39 14.76 10.48 -2.85
N PHE A 40 14.03 11.58 -2.65
CA PHE A 40 14.49 12.79 -1.96
C PHE A 40 14.36 12.72 -0.43
N ARG A 41 13.90 11.58 0.12
CA ARG A 41 13.68 11.40 1.56
C ARG A 41 14.90 11.82 2.38
N GLY A 42 14.63 12.56 3.45
CA GLY A 42 15.65 13.10 4.36
C GLY A 42 16.29 14.39 3.86
N GLY A 43 15.70 15.06 2.85
CA GLY A 43 16.27 16.28 2.26
C GLY A 43 17.47 15.98 1.35
N ALA A 44 17.48 14.80 0.72
CA ALA A 44 18.52 14.43 -0.21
C ALA A 44 18.50 15.35 -1.44
N ASP A 45 19.69 15.68 -1.96
CA ASP A 45 19.79 16.42 -3.22
C ASP A 45 19.37 15.56 -4.42
N ARG A 46 19.23 16.23 -5.58
CA ARG A 46 18.79 15.59 -6.82
C ARG A 46 19.73 14.45 -7.24
N ASP A 47 21.04 14.63 -7.14
CA ASP A 47 22.00 13.61 -7.56
C ASP A 47 21.91 12.35 -6.69
N THR A 48 21.74 12.52 -5.38
CA THR A 48 21.48 11.43 -4.45
C THR A 48 20.16 10.73 -4.76
N ALA A 49 19.09 11.48 -5.00
CA ALA A 49 17.77 10.94 -5.37
C ALA A 49 17.84 10.11 -6.67
N LEU A 50 18.55 10.59 -7.69
CA LEU A 50 18.77 9.87 -8.94
C LEU A 50 19.66 8.64 -8.74
N CYS A 51 20.70 8.73 -7.91
CA CYS A 51 21.56 7.59 -7.56
C CYS A 51 20.76 6.47 -6.89
N ARG A 52 19.92 6.81 -5.90
CA ARG A 52 19.00 5.88 -5.23
C ARG A 52 18.04 5.23 -6.21
N THR A 53 17.44 6.03 -7.09
CA THR A 53 16.51 5.54 -8.11
C THR A 53 17.20 4.59 -9.09
N ARG A 54 18.39 4.93 -9.55
CA ARG A 54 19.21 4.09 -10.44
C ARG A 54 19.61 2.78 -9.77
N ALA A 55 20.04 2.82 -8.51
CA ALA A 55 20.39 1.63 -7.75
C ALA A 55 19.19 0.68 -7.60
N TRP A 56 18.02 1.23 -7.28
CA TRP A 56 16.79 0.46 -7.15
C TRP A 56 16.36 -0.18 -8.48
N THR A 57 16.23 0.62 -9.52
CA THR A 57 15.76 0.17 -10.84
C THR A 57 16.72 -0.83 -11.49
N ALA A 58 18.03 -0.66 -11.30
CA ALA A 58 19.03 -1.61 -11.79
C ALA A 58 19.09 -2.90 -10.95
N GLY A 59 18.69 -2.86 -9.68
CA GLY A 59 18.77 -3.99 -8.75
C GLY A 59 17.52 -4.87 -8.70
N LEU A 60 16.34 -4.32 -8.99
CA LEU A 60 15.06 -4.97 -8.71
C LEU A 60 14.90 -6.32 -9.42
N GLU A 61 15.21 -6.37 -10.72
CA GLU A 61 15.11 -7.61 -11.51
C GLU A 61 16.02 -8.71 -10.95
N ARG A 62 17.26 -8.36 -10.58
CA ARG A 62 18.20 -9.29 -9.93
C ARG A 62 17.68 -9.75 -8.57
N ALA A 63 17.02 -8.87 -7.82
CA ALA A 63 16.46 -9.20 -6.53
C ALA A 63 15.30 -10.20 -6.62
N CYS A 64 14.48 -10.10 -7.67
CA CYS A 64 13.45 -11.09 -7.97
C CYS A 64 14.06 -12.46 -8.33
N GLY A 65 15.21 -12.48 -9.01
CA GLY A 65 15.94 -13.71 -9.33
C GLY A 65 15.08 -14.67 -10.16
N LYS A 66 14.80 -15.86 -9.61
CA LYS A 66 13.91 -16.87 -10.22
C LYS A 66 12.54 -16.96 -9.55
N ALA A 67 12.21 -16.05 -8.64
CA ALA A 67 10.91 -16.03 -8.00
C ALA A 67 9.85 -15.70 -9.06
N ALA A 68 8.89 -16.60 -9.27
CA ALA A 68 7.78 -16.39 -10.18
C ALA A 68 6.45 -16.83 -9.52
N ASP A 69 5.39 -16.09 -9.80
CA ASP A 69 4.03 -16.47 -9.41
C ASP A 69 3.48 -17.59 -10.32
N ALA A 70 2.23 -18.00 -10.06
CA ALA A 70 1.57 -19.07 -10.82
C ALA A 70 1.38 -18.73 -12.30
N ASP A 71 1.40 -17.45 -12.68
CA ASP A 71 1.33 -17.00 -14.07
C ASP A 71 2.72 -16.85 -14.72
N GLY A 72 3.78 -17.27 -14.02
CA GLY A 72 5.16 -17.13 -14.48
C GLY A 72 5.71 -15.69 -14.40
N ARG A 73 5.03 -14.78 -13.68
CA ARG A 73 5.46 -13.39 -13.55
C ARG A 73 6.38 -13.21 -12.35
N LEU A 74 7.43 -12.41 -12.55
CA LEU A 74 8.29 -11.96 -11.45
C LEU A 74 7.50 -11.07 -10.48
N PRO A 75 7.89 -11.01 -9.19
CA PRO A 75 7.29 -10.08 -8.24
C PRO A 75 7.25 -8.64 -8.75
N VAL A 76 6.05 -8.06 -8.79
CA VAL A 76 5.78 -6.70 -9.25
C VAL A 76 5.73 -5.75 -8.05
N GLN A 77 6.26 -4.54 -8.20
CA GLN A 77 6.14 -3.48 -7.20
C GLN A 77 5.29 -2.30 -7.67
N THR A 78 4.50 -1.75 -6.77
CA THR A 78 3.74 -0.52 -7.03
C THR A 78 4.47 0.67 -6.41
N PHE A 79 5.05 1.52 -7.24
CA PHE A 79 5.77 2.74 -6.85
C PHE A 79 4.80 3.89 -6.67
N PHE A 80 4.46 4.19 -5.42
CA PHE A 80 3.74 5.39 -5.05
C PHE A 80 4.74 6.56 -5.01
N TYR A 81 4.80 7.34 -6.09
CA TYR A 81 5.79 8.40 -6.30
C TYR A 81 5.27 9.77 -5.85
N PRO A 82 6.02 10.54 -5.03
CA PRO A 82 5.58 11.81 -4.45
C PRO A 82 5.40 12.89 -5.51
N ALA A 83 4.17 13.40 -5.65
CA ALA A 83 3.80 14.41 -6.63
C ALA A 83 4.55 15.74 -6.43
N GLU A 84 4.83 16.09 -5.17
CA GLU A 84 5.52 17.30 -4.74
C GLU A 84 7.04 17.25 -4.97
N GLU A 85 7.60 16.06 -5.17
CA GLU A 85 9.02 15.83 -5.48
C GLU A 85 9.19 15.25 -6.90
N TYR A 86 8.30 15.63 -7.82
CA TYR A 86 8.36 15.20 -9.21
C TYR A 86 9.71 15.53 -9.84
N ASP A 87 10.45 14.47 -10.22
CA ASP A 87 11.61 14.55 -11.08
C ASP A 87 11.40 13.67 -12.33
N PRO A 88 11.50 14.24 -13.55
CA PRO A 88 11.21 13.51 -14.78
C PRO A 88 12.20 12.38 -15.06
N GLU A 89 13.47 12.51 -14.64
CA GLU A 89 14.50 11.50 -14.88
C GLU A 89 14.33 10.33 -13.92
N ALA A 90 14.03 10.61 -12.64
CA ALA A 90 13.68 9.59 -11.66
C ALA A 90 12.45 8.79 -12.10
N LEU A 91 11.37 9.47 -12.52
CA LEU A 91 10.18 8.79 -13.02
C LEU A 91 10.41 8.02 -14.30
N GLU A 92 11.24 8.52 -15.23
CA GLU A 92 11.51 7.77 -16.46
C GLU A 92 12.29 6.47 -16.18
N MET A 93 13.18 6.45 -15.18
CA MET A 93 13.82 5.23 -14.73
C MET A 93 12.79 4.21 -14.19
N LEU A 94 11.80 4.66 -13.40
CA LEU A 94 10.71 3.80 -12.93
C LEU A 94 9.81 3.33 -14.07
N ALA A 95 9.46 4.20 -15.02
CA ALA A 95 8.69 3.84 -16.20
C ALA A 95 9.41 2.75 -17.02
N GLY A 96 10.74 2.81 -17.10
CA GLY A 96 11.57 1.75 -17.70
C GLY A 96 11.40 0.40 -17.01
N VAL A 97 11.32 0.36 -15.69
CA VAL A 97 11.02 -0.86 -14.92
C VAL A 97 9.58 -1.33 -15.14
N CYS A 98 8.62 -0.41 -15.21
CA CYS A 98 7.22 -0.73 -15.46
C CYS A 98 7.01 -1.36 -16.85
N ARG A 99 7.70 -0.85 -17.89
CA ARG A 99 7.68 -1.42 -19.25
C ARG A 99 8.24 -2.84 -19.34
N LYS A 100 9.09 -3.23 -18.38
CA LYS A 100 9.59 -4.61 -18.24
C LYS A 100 8.62 -5.53 -17.48
N GLY A 101 7.46 -5.02 -17.04
CA GLY A 101 6.50 -5.78 -16.24
C GLY A 101 6.93 -6.01 -14.79
N LEU A 102 7.88 -5.22 -14.27
CA LEU A 102 8.41 -5.34 -12.90
C LEU A 102 7.82 -4.31 -11.93
N GLY A 103 6.97 -3.41 -12.43
CA GLY A 103 6.31 -2.46 -11.56
C GLY A 103 5.17 -1.68 -12.21
N GLU A 104 4.51 -0.92 -11.36
CA GLU A 104 3.45 0.04 -11.69
C GLU A 104 3.78 1.34 -10.96
N THR A 105 3.44 2.50 -11.54
CA THR A 105 3.63 3.80 -10.86
C THR A 105 2.27 4.39 -10.51
N GLU A 106 2.13 4.83 -9.27
CA GLU A 106 0.90 5.35 -8.67
C GLU A 106 1.18 6.65 -7.90
N VAL A 107 0.14 7.28 -7.36
CA VAL A 107 0.23 8.62 -6.76
C VAL A 107 0.51 8.57 -5.27
N HIS A 108 1.53 9.30 -4.86
CA HIS A 108 1.84 9.61 -3.47
C HIS A 108 1.85 11.13 -3.28
N LEU A 109 1.41 11.61 -2.14
CA LEU A 109 1.47 13.03 -1.82
C LEU A 109 1.72 13.26 -0.33
N HIS A 110 2.74 14.05 -0.01
CA HIS A 110 2.80 14.77 1.26
C HIS A 110 2.17 16.14 1.09
N HIS A 111 1.22 16.47 1.96
CA HIS A 111 0.63 17.80 2.01
C HIS A 111 0.31 18.20 3.45
N ARG A 112 0.22 19.50 3.69
CA ARG A 112 0.05 20.10 5.01
C ARG A 112 -0.67 21.43 4.83
N ASN A 113 -1.63 21.75 5.70
CA ASN A 113 -2.44 22.97 5.62
C ASN A 113 -3.06 23.16 4.22
N ASP A 114 -3.49 22.05 3.61
CA ASP A 114 -4.08 22.06 2.27
C ASP A 114 -5.59 22.34 2.30
N ASN A 115 -6.22 22.46 1.13
CA ASN A 115 -7.66 22.57 0.98
C ASN A 115 -8.15 21.73 -0.23
N PRO A 116 -9.45 21.38 -0.28
CA PRO A 116 -10.00 20.51 -1.34
C PRO A 116 -9.64 20.95 -2.77
N SER A 117 -9.72 22.25 -3.05
CA SER A 117 -9.47 22.79 -4.40
C SER A 117 -8.01 22.70 -4.81
N LYS A 118 -7.07 22.97 -3.90
CA LYS A 118 -5.64 22.85 -4.18
C LYS A 118 -5.23 21.38 -4.30
N LEU A 119 -5.73 20.51 -3.43
CA LEU A 119 -5.52 19.07 -3.51
C LEU A 119 -5.98 18.51 -4.87
N ALA A 120 -7.21 18.83 -5.29
CA ALA A 120 -7.75 18.39 -6.57
C ALA A 120 -6.87 18.80 -7.77
N ARG A 121 -6.37 20.05 -7.77
CA ARG A 121 -5.46 20.53 -8.83
C ARG A 121 -4.14 19.78 -8.84
N THR A 122 -3.55 19.52 -7.67
CA THR A 122 -2.29 18.76 -7.54
C THR A 122 -2.47 17.34 -8.06
N LEU A 123 -3.52 16.65 -7.64
CA LEU A 123 -3.81 15.28 -8.05
C LEU A 123 -4.09 15.18 -9.55
N ALA A 124 -4.93 16.07 -10.11
CA ALA A 124 -5.23 16.09 -11.53
C ALA A 124 -3.96 16.33 -12.36
N ARG A 125 -3.16 17.34 -11.99
CA ARG A 125 -1.90 17.64 -12.68
C ARG A 125 -0.94 16.45 -12.65
N PHE A 126 -0.73 15.82 -11.50
CA PHE A 126 0.22 14.73 -11.39
C PHE A 126 -0.26 13.45 -12.08
N ARG A 127 -1.56 13.12 -11.97
CA ARG A 127 -2.20 12.06 -12.76
C ARG A 127 -1.93 12.25 -14.26
N ASP A 128 -2.15 13.45 -14.77
CA ASP A 128 -1.98 13.75 -16.20
C ASP A 128 -0.50 13.67 -16.61
N ILE A 129 0.43 14.11 -15.76
CA ILE A 129 1.87 13.93 -15.98
C ILE A 129 2.23 12.44 -16.06
N LEU A 130 1.78 11.63 -15.10
CA LEU A 130 2.04 10.19 -15.08
C LEU A 130 1.50 9.53 -16.36
N ALA A 131 0.25 9.80 -16.70
CA ALA A 131 -0.41 9.21 -17.86
C ALA A 131 0.21 9.65 -19.19
N GLN A 132 0.34 10.96 -19.40
CA GLN A 132 0.66 11.50 -20.72
C GLN A 132 2.15 11.53 -21.01
N ARG A 133 2.99 11.82 -20.00
CA ARG A 133 4.43 11.98 -20.20
C ARG A 133 5.20 10.67 -20.01
N HIS A 134 4.79 9.86 -19.03
CA HIS A 134 5.51 8.64 -18.68
C HIS A 134 4.81 7.37 -19.16
N GLY A 135 3.61 7.49 -19.75
CA GLY A 135 2.79 6.34 -20.15
C GLY A 135 2.44 5.44 -18.96
N ALA A 136 2.40 6.01 -17.76
CA ALA A 136 2.01 5.32 -16.55
C ALA A 136 0.48 5.33 -16.39
N LEU A 137 -0.02 4.64 -15.36
CA LEU A 137 -1.45 4.53 -15.01
C LEU A 137 -2.33 3.75 -16.01
N GLY A 138 -3.25 2.96 -15.45
CA GLY A 138 -4.34 2.38 -16.21
C GLY A 138 -5.44 3.41 -16.50
N SER A 139 -6.31 3.11 -17.46
CA SER A 139 -7.50 3.90 -17.75
C SER A 139 -8.78 3.11 -17.49
N ASP A 140 -9.83 3.80 -17.06
CA ASP A 140 -11.16 3.19 -17.00
C ASP A 140 -11.80 3.07 -18.40
N ARG A 141 -13.01 2.52 -18.45
CA ARG A 141 -13.73 2.30 -19.73
C ARG A 141 -14.03 3.58 -20.51
N SER A 142 -13.98 4.75 -19.86
CA SER A 142 -14.15 6.04 -20.53
C SER A 142 -12.84 6.60 -21.10
N GLY A 143 -11.72 5.89 -20.92
CA GLY A 143 -10.38 6.36 -21.30
C GLY A 143 -9.77 7.32 -20.28
N ARG A 144 -10.39 7.48 -19.11
CA ARG A 144 -9.88 8.35 -18.05
C ARG A 144 -8.80 7.61 -17.25
N ALA A 145 -7.62 8.22 -17.13
CA ALA A 145 -6.54 7.70 -16.28
C ALA A 145 -7.01 7.57 -14.82
N ARG A 146 -6.71 6.44 -14.19
CA ARG A 146 -7.04 6.12 -12.79
C ARG A 146 -5.78 5.79 -12.02
N PHE A 147 -5.77 6.11 -10.73
CA PHE A 147 -4.60 5.88 -9.88
C PHE A 147 -4.98 5.34 -8.50
N GLY A 148 -4.06 4.63 -7.87
CA GLY A 148 -4.06 4.32 -6.46
C GLY A 148 -3.37 5.45 -5.69
N PHE A 149 -3.77 5.65 -4.43
CA PHE A 149 -3.22 6.71 -3.60
C PHE A 149 -2.55 6.20 -2.33
N VAL A 150 -1.44 6.82 -1.95
CA VAL A 150 -0.86 6.76 -0.61
C VAL A 150 -0.72 8.18 -0.08
N HIS A 151 -1.21 8.42 1.13
CA HIS A 151 -0.99 9.65 1.85
C HIS A 151 0.35 9.58 2.60
N GLY A 152 1.31 10.45 2.26
CA GLY A 152 2.69 10.34 2.76
C GLY A 152 2.85 10.58 4.26
N ASN A 153 2.04 11.45 4.84
CA ASN A 153 1.99 11.67 6.29
C ASN A 153 1.06 10.68 7.05
N TRP A 154 0.49 9.71 6.35
CA TRP A 154 -0.55 8.80 6.85
C TRP A 154 -1.79 9.47 7.42
N ALA A 155 -2.00 10.77 7.14
CA ALA A 155 -2.95 11.63 7.84
C ALA A 155 -4.27 11.82 7.06
N LEU A 156 -4.66 10.83 6.26
CA LEU A 156 -5.85 10.82 5.40
C LEU A 156 -7.09 11.37 6.11
N CYS A 157 -7.87 12.20 5.43
CA CYS A 157 -9.02 12.93 5.99
C CYS A 157 -8.64 13.76 7.22
N ASN A 158 -7.49 14.43 7.22
CA ASN A 158 -7.02 15.26 8.33
C ASN A 158 -7.01 14.55 9.70
N SER A 159 -6.56 13.30 9.70
CA SER A 159 -6.81 12.35 10.80
C SER A 159 -5.90 12.49 12.01
N ARG A 160 -4.81 13.25 11.90
CA ARG A 160 -3.91 13.49 13.04
C ARG A 160 -4.67 14.24 14.15
N PRO A 161 -4.49 13.90 15.44
CA PRO A 161 -5.24 14.54 16.53
C PRO A 161 -5.07 16.06 16.64
N ASP A 162 -3.97 16.60 16.14
CA ASP A 162 -3.67 18.03 16.11
C ASP A 162 -3.92 18.68 14.73
N HIS A 163 -4.56 17.93 13.81
CA HIS A 163 -4.98 18.40 12.48
C HIS A 163 -3.85 18.89 11.57
N ASP A 164 -2.63 18.50 11.87
CA ASP A 164 -1.49 18.82 11.02
C ASP A 164 -1.26 17.73 9.96
N TRP A 165 -0.41 18.04 8.99
CA TRP A 165 0.07 17.11 7.95
C TRP A 165 -1.01 16.60 6.98
N CYS A 166 -2.09 17.36 6.82
CA CYS A 166 -3.09 17.18 5.76
C CYS A 166 -3.82 18.52 5.48
N GLY A 167 -4.82 18.87 6.30
CA GLY A 167 -5.67 20.07 6.15
C GLY A 167 -7.01 19.85 5.44
N VAL A 168 -7.28 18.65 4.91
CA VAL A 168 -8.49 18.34 4.14
C VAL A 168 -9.32 17.27 4.84
N ASN A 169 -10.52 17.62 5.31
CA ASN A 169 -11.44 16.66 5.92
C ASN A 169 -12.11 15.78 4.85
N GLU A 170 -12.59 16.41 3.77
CA GLU A 170 -13.30 15.79 2.64
C GLU A 170 -12.34 15.19 1.59
N GLU A 171 -11.28 14.53 2.05
CA GLU A 171 -10.19 14.08 1.20
C GLU A 171 -10.60 12.89 0.30
N LEU A 172 -11.48 12.00 0.75
CA LEU A 172 -11.87 10.82 -0.02
C LEU A 172 -12.67 11.20 -1.27
N ALA A 173 -13.57 12.17 -1.15
CA ALA A 173 -14.33 12.70 -2.27
C ALA A 173 -13.40 13.33 -3.31
N VAL A 174 -12.46 14.16 -2.86
CA VAL A 174 -11.47 14.81 -3.76
C VAL A 174 -10.62 13.77 -4.49
N LEU A 175 -10.16 12.73 -3.78
CA LEU A 175 -9.40 11.62 -4.37
C LEU A 175 -10.23 10.89 -5.43
N ALA A 176 -11.45 10.44 -5.08
CA ALA A 176 -12.33 9.70 -5.97
C ALA A 176 -12.68 10.53 -7.22
N GLU A 177 -13.06 11.79 -7.03
CA GLU A 177 -13.38 12.73 -8.12
C GLU A 177 -12.17 13.02 -9.01
N SER A 178 -10.96 12.96 -8.46
CA SER A 178 -9.70 13.14 -9.22
C SER A 178 -9.32 11.90 -10.04
N GLY A 179 -9.97 10.76 -9.83
CA GLY A 179 -9.70 9.50 -10.53
C GLY A 179 -9.00 8.45 -9.67
N CYS A 180 -8.90 8.65 -8.35
CA CYS A 180 -8.42 7.62 -7.45
C CYS A 180 -9.37 6.41 -7.46
N TYR A 181 -8.86 5.19 -7.49
CA TYR A 181 -9.68 3.97 -7.39
C TYR A 181 -9.62 3.33 -6.01
N ALA A 182 -8.51 3.52 -5.28
CA ALA A 182 -8.34 3.03 -3.93
C ALA A 182 -7.20 3.75 -3.18
N ASP A 183 -7.36 3.88 -1.86
CA ASP A 183 -6.31 4.28 -0.95
C ASP A 183 -5.57 3.05 -0.39
N PHE A 184 -4.25 3.16 -0.34
CA PHE A 184 -3.31 2.17 0.13
C PHE A 184 -2.46 2.69 1.30
N THR A 185 -2.92 3.70 2.04
CA THR A 185 -2.15 4.32 3.12
C THR A 185 -1.94 3.38 4.32
N PHE A 186 -2.89 2.49 4.61
CA PHE A 186 -2.94 1.76 5.89
C PHE A 186 -2.36 0.35 5.83
N PRO A 187 -1.81 -0.21 6.92
CA PRO A 187 -1.85 0.32 8.29
C PRO A 187 -0.77 1.37 8.56
N SER A 188 -1.12 2.36 9.38
CA SER A 188 -0.20 3.37 9.92
C SER A 188 0.10 3.16 11.41
N ALA A 189 -0.50 2.15 12.04
CA ALA A 189 -0.19 1.78 13.42
C ALA A 189 1.32 1.62 13.59
N PRO A 190 1.92 2.14 14.67
CA PRO A 190 1.30 2.65 15.89
C PRO A 190 0.84 4.13 15.87
N SER A 191 0.84 4.81 14.72
CA SER A 191 0.38 6.19 14.60
C SER A 191 -1.07 6.38 15.08
N PRO A 192 -1.43 7.53 15.69
CA PRO A 192 -2.82 7.85 15.99
C PRO A 192 -3.67 8.07 14.72
N THR A 193 -3.06 8.16 13.54
CA THR A 193 -3.80 8.26 12.27
C THR A 193 -4.43 6.93 11.83
N GLN A 194 -4.05 5.81 12.46
CA GLN A 194 -4.59 4.48 12.13
C GLN A 194 -6.13 4.42 12.22
N PRO A 195 -6.84 3.90 11.19
CA PRO A 195 -8.27 3.73 11.25
C PRO A 195 -8.75 2.62 12.17
N ARG A 196 -10.04 2.69 12.51
CA ARG A 196 -10.73 1.68 13.33
C ARG A 196 -10.96 0.37 12.58
N MET A 197 -11.26 0.44 11.29
CA MET A 197 -11.42 -0.74 10.45
C MET A 197 -10.06 -1.24 9.99
N VAL A 198 -9.67 -2.42 10.46
CA VAL A 198 -8.42 -3.09 10.10
C VAL A 198 -8.71 -4.47 9.52
N ASN A 199 -7.77 -4.99 8.72
CA ASN A 199 -7.84 -6.33 8.15
C ASN A 199 -9.14 -6.60 7.35
N VAL A 200 -9.63 -5.59 6.64
CA VAL A 200 -10.84 -5.66 5.84
C VAL A 200 -10.76 -4.63 4.72
N ILE A 201 -11.19 -4.99 3.52
CA ILE A 201 -11.35 -4.03 2.41
C ILE A 201 -12.75 -3.42 2.52
N TYR A 202 -12.83 -2.10 2.51
CA TYR A 202 -14.09 -1.38 2.70
C TYR A 202 -14.13 -0.12 1.84
N ARG A 203 -15.33 0.38 1.57
CA ARG A 203 -15.55 1.70 0.98
C ARG A 203 -15.93 2.67 2.08
N ALA A 204 -15.23 3.79 2.15
CA ALA A 204 -15.48 4.86 3.11
C ALA A 204 -15.93 6.13 2.37
N ARG A 205 -16.59 7.03 3.09
CA ARG A 205 -17.01 8.34 2.61
C ARG A 205 -16.66 9.36 3.68
N ASP A 206 -16.37 10.58 3.26
CA ASP A 206 -16.15 11.69 4.18
C ASP A 206 -17.37 11.96 5.06
N ILE A 207 -17.10 12.53 6.23
CA ILE A 207 -18.14 13.07 7.11
C ILE A 207 -18.07 14.59 6.97
N PRO A 208 -19.12 15.27 6.46
CA PRO A 208 -19.06 16.70 6.18
C PRO A 208 -18.54 17.51 7.37
N GLY A 209 -17.49 18.30 7.14
CA GLY A 209 -16.85 19.17 8.13
C GLY A 209 -16.10 18.44 9.24
N ARG A 210 -15.91 17.11 9.16
CA ARG A 210 -15.25 16.31 10.19
C ARG A 210 -14.06 15.51 9.62
N PRO A 211 -12.94 15.44 10.35
CA PRO A 211 -11.82 14.60 9.95
C PRO A 211 -12.18 13.12 10.08
N ARG A 212 -11.28 12.26 9.59
CA ARG A 212 -11.31 10.80 9.75
C ARG A 212 -12.51 10.11 9.07
N GLY A 213 -12.94 10.62 7.90
CA GLY A 213 -13.98 9.97 7.09
C GLY A 213 -13.70 8.48 6.83
N HIS A 214 -12.43 8.10 6.73
CA HIS A 214 -11.98 6.74 6.48
C HIS A 214 -12.00 5.79 7.71
N ASP A 215 -12.34 6.25 8.92
CA ASP A 215 -12.30 5.42 10.14
C ASP A 215 -13.29 4.24 10.08
N THR A 216 -14.41 4.42 9.37
CA THR A 216 -15.44 3.39 9.19
C THR A 216 -15.98 3.40 7.77
N GLY A 217 -16.66 2.34 7.38
CA GLY A 217 -17.25 2.24 6.05
C GLY A 217 -17.90 0.88 5.79
N ARG A 218 -18.35 0.72 4.56
CA ARG A 218 -19.05 -0.47 4.09
C ARG A 218 -18.07 -1.50 3.59
N VAL A 219 -18.10 -2.70 4.17
CA VAL A 219 -17.25 -3.83 3.74
C VAL A 219 -17.52 -4.16 2.27
N VAL A 220 -16.46 -4.37 1.49
CA VAL A 220 -16.55 -4.76 0.08
C VAL A 220 -17.00 -6.22 -0.03
N ARG A 221 -18.00 -6.47 -0.88
CA ARG A 221 -18.62 -7.78 -1.10
C ARG A 221 -18.80 -8.04 -2.59
N ALA A 222 -18.44 -9.24 -3.03
CA ALA A 222 -18.69 -9.68 -4.40
C ALA A 222 -20.18 -10.01 -4.61
N GLY A 223 -20.61 -9.98 -5.87
CA GLY A 223 -21.95 -10.46 -6.27
C GLY A 223 -23.14 -9.63 -5.76
N THR A 224 -22.92 -8.44 -5.20
CA THR A 224 -24.01 -7.62 -4.64
C THR A 224 -24.70 -6.72 -5.68
N GLY A 225 -24.16 -6.60 -6.90
CA GLY A 225 -24.62 -5.65 -7.91
C GLY A 225 -24.44 -4.17 -7.53
N ARG A 226 -23.90 -3.87 -6.34
CA ARG A 226 -23.69 -2.50 -5.87
C ARG A 226 -22.47 -1.89 -6.55
N ILE A 227 -22.69 -0.73 -7.16
CA ILE A 227 -21.65 0.11 -7.74
C ILE A 227 -20.98 1.00 -6.69
N GLU A 228 -19.88 1.63 -7.07
CA GLU A 228 -19.26 2.73 -6.33
C GLU A 228 -20.24 3.90 -6.27
N GLU A 229 -20.55 4.39 -5.07
CA GLU A 229 -21.36 5.60 -4.91
C GLU A 229 -20.47 6.84 -5.03
N PRO A 230 -21.00 7.98 -5.54
CA PRO A 230 -20.26 9.24 -5.54
C PRO A 230 -19.67 9.57 -4.17
N GLY A 231 -18.40 9.99 -4.15
CA GLY A 231 -17.66 10.33 -2.94
C GLY A 231 -17.29 9.14 -2.03
N GLU A 232 -17.55 7.89 -2.42
CA GLU A 232 -16.96 6.73 -1.76
C GLU A 232 -15.56 6.44 -2.35
N LEU A 233 -14.59 6.14 -1.49
CA LEU A 233 -13.28 5.60 -1.89
C LEU A 233 -13.04 4.24 -1.23
N MET A 234 -12.48 3.30 -2.00
CA MET A 234 -12.06 2.01 -1.44
C MET A 234 -10.80 2.20 -0.61
N ILE A 235 -10.80 1.69 0.61
CA ILE A 235 -9.62 1.57 1.47
C ILE A 235 -9.14 0.13 1.40
N ALA A 236 -7.90 -0.06 0.94
CA ALA A 236 -7.22 -1.34 0.80
C ALA A 236 -6.07 -1.44 1.83
N PRO A 237 -6.38 -1.74 3.10
CA PRO A 237 -5.36 -1.82 4.13
C PRO A 237 -4.53 -3.11 3.99
N GLY A 238 -3.27 -3.03 4.40
CA GLY A 238 -2.46 -4.21 4.67
C GLY A 238 -2.84 -4.90 5.98
N PRO A 239 -2.31 -6.10 6.22
CA PRO A 239 -2.54 -6.82 7.46
C PRO A 239 -1.90 -6.10 8.66
N LEU A 240 -2.66 -6.08 9.76
CA LEU A 240 -2.23 -5.63 11.08
C LEU A 240 -2.43 -6.79 12.05
N PHE A 241 -1.35 -7.33 12.60
CA PHE A 241 -1.41 -8.52 13.45
C PHE A 241 -0.40 -8.54 14.59
N LEU A 242 -0.67 -9.39 15.57
CA LEU A 242 0.21 -9.61 16.71
C LEU A 242 1.09 -10.83 16.45
N ASP A 243 2.40 -10.62 16.32
CA ASP A 243 3.39 -11.69 16.18
C ASP A 243 3.81 -12.24 17.54
N TRP A 244 3.23 -13.37 17.91
CA TRP A 244 3.52 -14.08 19.14
C TRP A 244 4.83 -14.85 19.15
N GLY A 245 5.45 -15.10 17.99
CA GLY A 245 6.78 -15.69 17.93
C GLY A 245 7.89 -14.63 18.00
N ARG A 246 7.55 -13.33 17.98
CA ARG A 246 8.48 -12.23 18.27
C ARG A 246 7.94 -11.44 19.48
N ARG A 247 8.35 -11.84 20.68
CA ARG A 247 7.86 -11.23 21.91
C ARG A 247 8.80 -10.14 22.44
N LYS A 248 8.25 -8.99 22.81
CA LYS A 248 8.95 -7.98 23.61
C LYS A 248 8.99 -8.48 25.06
N PHE A 249 10.18 -8.48 25.65
CA PHE A 249 10.45 -9.00 27.00
C PHE A 249 10.00 -10.46 27.21
N GLY A 250 9.91 -11.26 26.15
CA GLY A 250 9.47 -12.67 26.22
C GLY A 250 7.96 -12.89 26.42
N ILE A 251 7.16 -11.84 26.67
CA ILE A 251 5.75 -11.97 27.06
C ILE A 251 4.75 -11.25 26.13
N LEU A 252 5.10 -10.05 25.62
CA LEU A 252 4.16 -9.25 24.84
C LEU A 252 4.39 -9.46 23.35
N PRO A 253 3.39 -9.82 22.53
CA PRO A 253 3.60 -9.98 21.10
C PRO A 253 3.99 -8.64 20.46
N ARG A 254 4.79 -8.68 19.39
CA ARG A 254 5.05 -7.48 18.60
C ARG A 254 3.88 -7.20 17.67
N LEU A 255 3.56 -5.92 17.50
CA LEU A 255 2.64 -5.48 16.45
C LEU A 255 3.39 -5.49 15.12
N ASP A 256 2.86 -6.19 14.12
CA ASP A 256 3.30 -6.11 12.75
C ASP A 256 2.27 -5.30 11.97
N ASN A 257 2.73 -4.21 11.36
CA ASN A 257 1.97 -3.29 10.53
C ASN A 257 2.28 -3.49 9.04
N SER A 258 2.82 -4.64 8.63
CA SER A 258 3.20 -4.91 7.24
C SER A 258 4.23 -3.93 6.65
N GLY A 259 4.93 -3.17 7.49
CA GLY A 259 6.12 -2.42 7.08
C GLY A 259 7.29 -3.36 6.86
N ILE A 260 8.04 -3.12 5.79
CA ILE A 260 9.29 -3.82 5.47
C ILE A 260 10.44 -2.85 5.70
N GLU A 261 11.25 -3.16 6.70
CA GLU A 261 12.41 -2.37 7.12
C GLU A 261 13.54 -3.32 7.54
N PRO A 262 14.80 -2.87 7.65
CA PRO A 262 15.89 -3.72 8.15
C PRO A 262 15.60 -4.37 9.52
N ALA A 263 14.94 -3.64 10.43
CA ALA A 263 14.56 -4.15 11.75
C ALA A 263 13.33 -5.11 11.72
N ASN A 264 12.60 -5.10 10.61
CA ASN A 264 11.44 -5.94 10.35
C ASN A 264 11.43 -6.41 8.88
N PRO A 265 12.39 -7.29 8.49
CA PRO A 265 12.57 -7.67 7.09
C PRO A 265 11.43 -8.53 6.60
N LEU A 266 11.23 -8.61 5.28
CA LEU A 266 10.31 -9.57 4.69
C LEU A 266 10.85 -10.98 4.94
N THR A 267 9.98 -11.90 5.38
CA THR A 267 10.31 -13.32 5.51
C THR A 267 9.11 -14.15 5.10
N ALA A 268 9.32 -15.38 4.64
CA ALA A 268 8.22 -16.28 4.30
C ALA A 268 7.26 -16.51 5.47
N ARG A 269 7.78 -16.60 6.70
CA ARG A 269 6.94 -16.67 7.91
C ARG A 269 6.02 -15.45 8.02
N ARG A 270 6.54 -14.23 7.82
CA ARG A 270 5.71 -13.02 7.88
C ARG A 270 4.65 -13.00 6.79
N VAL A 271 4.98 -13.44 5.58
CA VAL A 271 3.99 -13.57 4.49
C VAL A 271 2.93 -14.60 4.83
N LYS A 272 3.29 -15.74 5.41
CA LYS A 272 2.33 -16.74 5.89
C LYS A 272 1.41 -16.20 6.98
N MET A 273 1.97 -15.53 7.99
CA MET A 273 1.17 -14.90 9.05
C MET A 273 0.24 -13.82 8.50
N ALA A 274 0.71 -13.04 7.53
CA ALA A 274 -0.09 -12.04 6.83
C ALA A 274 -1.23 -12.69 6.02
N ALA A 275 -0.97 -13.79 5.30
CA ALA A 275 -1.99 -14.55 4.58
C ALA A 275 -3.04 -15.17 5.51
N GLU A 276 -2.64 -15.62 6.71
CA GLU A 276 -3.54 -16.14 7.74
C GLU A 276 -4.49 -15.08 8.33
N VAL A 277 -4.18 -13.78 8.18
CA VAL A 277 -5.13 -12.71 8.48
C VAL A 277 -6.39 -12.82 7.60
N GLY A 278 -6.24 -13.29 6.36
CA GLY A 278 -7.37 -13.63 5.49
C GLY A 278 -8.17 -12.43 5.00
N ILE A 279 -7.48 -11.31 4.71
CA ILE A 279 -8.09 -10.15 4.05
C ILE A 279 -8.57 -10.59 2.67
N ARG A 280 -9.85 -10.36 2.39
CA ARG A 280 -10.52 -10.81 1.17
C ARG A 280 -11.72 -9.92 0.85
N VAL A 281 -12.23 -10.04 -0.37
CA VAL A 281 -13.56 -9.56 -0.72
C VAL A 281 -14.57 -10.60 -0.24
N ILE A 282 -15.54 -10.20 0.59
CA ILE A 282 -16.51 -11.18 1.11
C ILE A 282 -17.35 -11.74 -0.04
N GLY A 283 -17.44 -13.06 -0.15
CA GLY A 283 -18.06 -13.75 -1.27
C GLY A 283 -17.07 -14.24 -2.34
N MET A 284 -15.80 -13.86 -2.25
CA MET A 284 -14.67 -14.41 -3.01
C MET A 284 -13.62 -14.94 -2.03
N ASP A 285 -13.99 -15.99 -1.30
CA ASP A 285 -13.24 -16.41 -0.11
C ASP A 285 -11.91 -17.13 -0.41
N ASN A 286 -11.68 -17.53 -1.67
CA ASN A 286 -10.43 -18.14 -2.14
C ASN A 286 -9.37 -17.12 -2.59
N TRP A 287 -9.69 -15.83 -2.65
CA TRP A 287 -8.76 -14.75 -3.03
C TRP A 287 -8.31 -13.99 -1.79
N ILE A 288 -7.02 -14.07 -1.48
CA ILE A 288 -6.42 -13.51 -0.27
C ILE A 288 -5.50 -12.36 -0.67
N PHE A 289 -5.71 -11.19 -0.08
CA PHE A 289 -4.90 -10.00 -0.36
C PHE A 289 -3.93 -9.74 0.80
N VAL A 290 -2.65 -9.60 0.48
CA VAL A 290 -1.62 -9.19 1.43
C VAL A 290 -0.89 -8.00 0.85
N LYS A 291 -0.95 -6.87 1.57
CA LYS A 291 -0.24 -5.65 1.18
C LYS A 291 0.84 -5.32 2.21
N PHE A 292 2.08 -5.37 1.77
CA PHE A 292 3.22 -4.80 2.50
C PHE A 292 3.52 -3.39 2.00
N HIS A 293 4.21 -2.60 2.82
CA HIS A 293 4.75 -1.31 2.42
C HIS A 293 6.22 -1.17 2.78
N LEU A 294 6.94 -0.33 2.04
CA LEU A 294 8.36 -0.08 2.21
C LEU A 294 8.73 1.28 1.64
N HIS A 295 9.89 1.81 2.03
CA HIS A 295 10.52 2.97 1.40
C HIS A 295 11.73 2.50 0.59
N GLY A 296 11.50 1.94 -0.60
CA GLY A 296 12.49 1.14 -1.31
C GLY A 296 13.81 1.85 -1.60
N CYS A 297 13.77 3.10 -2.04
CA CYS A 297 14.95 3.89 -2.39
C CYS A 297 15.79 4.39 -1.20
N VAL A 298 15.37 4.14 0.04
CA VAL A 298 16.17 4.47 1.23
C VAL A 298 17.28 3.43 1.38
N ASP A 299 18.53 3.87 1.45
CA ASP A 299 19.74 3.03 1.35
C ASP A 299 19.70 1.76 2.22
N SER A 300 19.21 1.87 3.46
CA SER A 300 19.11 0.73 4.38
C SER A 300 18.07 -0.30 3.94
N VAL A 301 16.92 0.15 3.40
CA VAL A 301 15.88 -0.71 2.83
C VAL A 301 16.35 -1.28 1.50
N ALA A 302 16.94 -0.46 0.63
CA ALA A 302 17.50 -0.86 -0.66
C ALA A 302 18.53 -1.98 -0.49
N SER A 303 19.50 -1.80 0.42
CA SER A 303 20.52 -2.81 0.71
C SER A 303 19.89 -4.14 1.16
N GLY A 304 18.94 -4.09 2.09
CA GLY A 304 18.25 -5.27 2.59
C GLY A 304 17.38 -5.98 1.55
N PHE A 305 16.58 -5.22 0.80
CA PHE A 305 15.63 -5.76 -0.16
C PHE A 305 16.30 -6.24 -1.46
N LEU A 306 17.26 -5.48 -2.00
CA LEU A 306 17.85 -5.79 -3.30
C LEU A 306 18.95 -6.85 -3.22
N ALA A 307 19.78 -6.80 -2.17
CA ALA A 307 20.98 -7.64 -2.07
C ALA A 307 21.04 -8.49 -0.79
N GLY A 308 20.26 -8.14 0.24
CA GLY A 308 20.25 -8.82 1.52
C GLY A 308 19.19 -9.93 1.62
N TRP A 309 18.22 -9.75 2.51
CA TRP A 309 17.19 -10.73 2.82
C TRP A 309 16.09 -10.83 1.74
N GLY A 310 15.92 -9.81 0.89
CA GLY A 310 14.83 -9.77 -0.08
C GLY A 310 14.82 -10.91 -1.10
N PRO A 311 15.93 -11.23 -1.80
CA PRO A 311 15.93 -12.28 -2.82
C PRO A 311 15.56 -13.66 -2.27
N ALA A 312 16.10 -14.01 -1.09
CA ALA A 312 15.76 -15.25 -0.40
C ALA A 312 14.28 -15.28 0.01
N ALA A 313 13.76 -14.17 0.55
CA ALA A 313 12.36 -14.07 0.94
C ALA A 313 11.41 -14.19 -0.26
N LEU A 314 11.70 -13.53 -1.38
CA LEU A 314 10.89 -13.61 -2.60
C LEU A 314 10.88 -15.04 -3.17
N ALA A 315 12.04 -15.69 -3.25
CA ALA A 315 12.15 -17.07 -3.71
C ALA A 315 11.39 -18.04 -2.80
N GLU A 316 11.48 -17.88 -1.48
CA GLU A 316 10.79 -18.74 -0.54
C GLU A 316 9.26 -18.54 -0.58
N VAL A 317 8.81 -17.29 -0.73
CA VAL A 317 7.38 -16.97 -0.90
C VAL A 317 6.83 -17.60 -2.17
N ALA A 318 7.52 -17.42 -3.30
CA ALA A 318 7.14 -18.06 -4.56
C ALA A 318 7.04 -19.58 -4.38
N ARG A 319 8.03 -20.22 -3.75
CA ARG A 319 8.05 -21.67 -3.51
C ARG A 319 6.91 -22.16 -2.60
N ILE A 320 6.47 -21.37 -1.61
CA ILE A 320 5.46 -21.80 -0.63
C ILE A 320 4.04 -21.61 -1.16
N PHE A 321 3.80 -20.57 -1.96
CA PHE A 321 2.48 -20.17 -2.39
C PHE A 321 2.19 -20.46 -3.87
N ASN A 322 3.16 -20.96 -4.61
CA ASN A 322 3.00 -21.45 -5.98
C ASN A 322 2.97 -22.99 -5.96
N ASP A 323 1.89 -23.57 -6.45
CA ASP A 323 1.70 -25.02 -6.58
C ASP A 323 2.45 -25.60 -7.80
N GLY A 324 2.95 -24.74 -8.69
CA GLY A 324 3.76 -25.13 -9.85
C GLY A 324 2.93 -25.70 -11.01
N GLU A 325 1.60 -25.62 -10.93
CA GLU A 325 0.69 -25.98 -12.01
C GLU A 325 0.45 -24.74 -12.89
N ILE A 326 0.78 -24.83 -14.19
CA ILE A 326 0.54 -23.79 -15.21
C ILE A 326 -0.58 -24.26 -16.13
#